data_AF-A0AAV1DB53-F1
#
_entry.id   AF-A0AAV1DB53-F1
#
_cell.length_a   1.000
_cell.length_b   1.000
_cell.length_c   1.000
_cell.angle_alpha   90.00
_cell.angle_beta   90.00
_cell.angle_gamma   90.00
#
_symmetry.space_group_name_H-M   'P 1'
#
loop_
_entity.id
_entity.type
_entity.pdbx_description
1 polymer ?
#
loop_
_entity_poly.entity_id
_entity_poly.type
_entity_poly.pdbx_seq_one_letter_code
_entity_poly.pdbx_strand_id
1 'polypeptide(L)'
;MALQAAGCFSVVLECVPAPVAAAVTSTLQIPTIGIGAGPFCSGQVLVYHDLLGMLQGPDHAKVAPKFCRQYAQVGNEINRALRKYKEEVTNGSFPDTLHSPYKISANELDGFVNELQKLGLSNAASAACVAAGKAEADNNHYASVAVAAGG
;
A
#
# COMPACT_ATOMS: atom_id res chain seq x y z
N MET A 1 -17.79 2.74 -36.56
CA MET A 1 -18.79 1.78 -37.09
C MET A 1 -18.30 0.34 -37.08
N ALA A 2 -17.10 0.02 -37.60
CA ALA A 2 -16.62 -1.37 -37.71
C ALA A 2 -16.67 -2.18 -36.40
N LEU A 3 -16.24 -1.60 -35.26
CA LEU A 3 -16.26 -2.29 -33.96
C LEU A 3 -17.68 -2.68 -33.50
N GLN A 4 -18.66 -1.79 -33.69
CA GLN A 4 -20.07 -2.11 -33.40
C GLN A 4 -20.57 -3.23 -34.32
N ALA A 5 -20.24 -3.17 -35.62
CA ALA A 5 -20.63 -4.22 -36.58
C ALA A 5 -19.98 -5.58 -36.25
N ALA A 6 -18.79 -5.57 -35.65
CA ALA A 6 -18.11 -6.76 -35.15
C ALA A 6 -18.70 -7.30 -33.83
N GLY A 7 -19.72 -6.64 -33.26
CA GLY A 7 -20.41 -7.09 -32.04
C GLY A 7 -19.85 -6.54 -30.74
N CYS A 8 -18.97 -5.53 -30.75
CA CYS A 8 -18.56 -4.86 -29.52
C CYS A 8 -19.77 -4.23 -28.81
N PHE A 9 -19.90 -4.45 -27.51
CA PHE A 9 -21.01 -3.92 -26.70
C PHE A 9 -20.79 -2.46 -26.26
N SER A 10 -19.56 -1.95 -26.29
CA SER A 10 -19.20 -0.56 -26.02
C SER A 10 -17.84 -0.23 -26.64
N VAL A 11 -17.49 1.06 -26.69
CA VAL A 11 -16.17 1.54 -27.15
C VAL A 11 -15.63 2.64 -26.25
N VAL A 12 -14.32 2.63 -26.01
CA VAL A 12 -13.63 3.72 -25.31
C VAL A 12 -13.15 4.75 -26.33
N LEU A 13 -13.41 6.02 -26.05
CA LEU A 13 -12.88 7.17 -26.80
C LEU A 13 -11.82 7.86 -25.94
N GLU A 14 -10.56 7.76 -26.34
CA GLU A 14 -9.42 8.32 -25.61
C GLU A 14 -8.79 9.50 -26.37
N CYS A 15 -8.58 10.62 -25.67
CA CYS A 15 -7.95 11.81 -26.22
C CYS A 15 -8.58 12.32 -27.53
N VAL A 16 -9.91 12.23 -27.63
CA VAL A 16 -10.70 12.66 -28.79
C VAL A 16 -11.28 14.06 -28.55
N PRO A 17 -11.19 15.01 -29.50
CA PRO A 17 -11.84 16.32 -29.34
C PRO A 17 -13.35 16.19 -29.06
N ALA A 18 -13.86 16.97 -28.10
CA ALA A 18 -15.24 16.84 -27.63
C ALA A 18 -16.32 16.89 -28.74
N PRO A 19 -16.23 17.75 -29.78
CA PRO A 19 -17.19 17.73 -30.88
C PRO A 19 -17.17 16.43 -31.69
N VAL A 20 -15.99 15.81 -31.84
CA VAL A 20 -15.84 14.53 -32.55
C VAL A 20 -16.43 13.40 -31.71
N ALA A 21 -16.13 13.37 -30.40
CA ALA A 21 -16.70 12.38 -29.49
C ALA A 21 -18.24 12.49 -29.40
N ALA A 22 -18.79 13.70 -29.42
CA ALA A 22 -20.23 13.92 -29.48
C ALA A 22 -20.86 13.35 -30.76
N ALA A 23 -20.26 13.62 -31.93
CA ALA A 23 -20.73 13.07 -33.20
C ALA A 23 -20.65 11.54 -33.26
N VAL A 24 -19.58 10.95 -32.72
CA VAL A 24 -19.45 9.49 -32.63
C VAL A 24 -20.52 8.91 -31.70
N THR A 25 -20.73 9.51 -30.54
CA THR A 25 -21.71 9.04 -29.54
C THR A 25 -23.14 9.14 -30.05
N SER A 26 -23.49 10.18 -30.81
CA SER A 26 -24.83 10.29 -31.41
C SER A 26 -25.07 9.32 -32.58
N THR A 27 -23.99 8.80 -33.18
CA THR A 27 -24.06 7.91 -34.35
C THR A 27 -24.09 6.43 -33.96
N LEU A 28 -23.37 6.05 -32.90
CA LEU A 28 -23.31 4.67 -32.44
C LEU A 28 -24.58 4.27 -31.67
N GLN A 29 -24.98 3.01 -31.80
CA GLN A 29 -26.06 2.40 -31.01
C GLN A 29 -25.54 1.81 -29.69
N ILE A 30 -24.23 1.59 -29.58
CA ILE A 30 -23.55 1.09 -28.38
C ILE A 30 -23.00 2.25 -27.53
N PRO A 31 -22.93 2.09 -26.19
CA PRO A 31 -22.35 3.11 -25.31
C PRO A 31 -20.90 3.47 -25.67
N THR A 32 -20.59 4.77 -25.55
CA THR A 32 -19.22 5.29 -25.62
C THR A 32 -18.72 5.65 -24.22
N ILE A 33 -17.48 5.30 -23.90
CA ILE A 33 -16.84 5.62 -22.62
C ILE A 33 -15.67 6.58 -22.87
N GLY A 34 -15.76 7.80 -22.35
CA GLY A 34 -14.77 8.84 -22.59
C GLY A 34 -13.62 8.84 -21.57
N ILE A 35 -12.40 9.06 -22.04
CA ILE A 35 -11.25 9.48 -21.22
C ILE A 35 -10.50 10.58 -21.96
N GLY A 36 -10.64 11.82 -21.48
CA GLY A 36 -10.20 12.98 -22.25
C GLY A 36 -10.95 13.18 -23.57
N ALA A 37 -12.21 12.72 -23.64
CA ALA A 37 -13.08 12.83 -24.81
C ALA A 37 -14.25 13.83 -24.63
N GLY A 38 -14.18 14.67 -23.59
CA GLY A 38 -15.26 15.59 -23.23
C GLY A 38 -16.48 14.88 -22.59
N PRO A 39 -17.51 15.66 -22.21
CA PRO A 39 -18.62 15.15 -21.39
C PRO A 39 -19.72 14.43 -22.20
N PHE A 40 -19.62 14.40 -23.53
CA PHE A 40 -20.70 13.94 -24.41
C PHE A 40 -20.69 12.42 -24.70
N CYS A 41 -19.78 11.66 -24.09
CA CYS A 41 -19.81 10.20 -24.13
C CYS A 41 -20.90 9.66 -23.19
N SER A 42 -21.39 8.43 -23.42
CA SER A 42 -22.39 7.78 -22.57
C SER A 42 -21.91 7.53 -21.13
N GLY A 43 -20.61 7.36 -20.94
CA GLY A 43 -19.95 7.23 -19.64
C GLY A 43 -18.54 7.79 -19.68
N GLN A 44 -17.85 7.74 -18.54
CA GLN A 44 -16.48 8.26 -18.38
C GLN A 44 -15.61 7.24 -17.64
N VAL A 45 -14.31 7.25 -17.95
CA VAL A 45 -13.30 6.43 -17.25
C VAL A 45 -12.07 7.27 -16.95
N LEU A 46 -11.45 7.00 -15.80
CA LEU A 46 -10.15 7.56 -15.40
C LEU A 46 -9.33 6.44 -14.74
N VAL A 47 -8.01 6.54 -14.81
CA VAL A 47 -7.12 5.66 -14.06
C VAL A 47 -7.17 6.06 -12.58
N TYR A 48 -7.46 5.11 -11.70
CA TYR A 48 -7.68 5.41 -10.28
C TYR A 48 -6.46 6.06 -9.59
N HIS A 49 -5.24 5.71 -10.02
CA HIS A 49 -3.99 6.31 -9.52
C HIS A 49 -3.92 7.81 -9.80
N ASP A 50 -4.31 8.23 -11.02
CA ASP A 50 -4.32 9.63 -11.43
C ASP A 50 -5.46 10.37 -10.73
N LEU A 51 -6.64 9.74 -10.65
CA LEU A 51 -7.83 10.26 -9.97
C LEU A 51 -7.56 10.52 -8.48
N LEU A 52 -6.86 9.62 -7.79
CA LEU A 52 -6.56 9.72 -6.37
C LEU A 52 -5.22 10.43 -6.08
N GLY A 53 -4.49 10.87 -7.10
CA GLY A 53 -3.20 11.53 -6.93
C GLY A 53 -2.18 10.67 -6.17
N MET A 54 -2.10 9.37 -6.50
CA MET A 54 -1.23 8.41 -5.79
C MET A 54 0.24 8.54 -6.17
N LEU A 55 0.53 8.95 -7.40
CA LEU A 55 1.88 9.06 -7.94
C LEU A 55 2.41 10.48 -7.71
N GLN A 56 2.80 10.79 -6.49
CA GLN A 56 3.45 12.04 -6.11
C GLN A 56 4.83 11.73 -5.52
N GLY A 57 5.89 12.07 -6.23
CA GLY A 57 7.27 11.97 -5.76
C GLY A 57 8.11 13.16 -6.23
N PRO A 58 9.22 13.51 -5.54
CA PRO A 58 10.08 14.64 -5.92
C PRO A 58 10.63 14.52 -7.34
N ASP A 59 10.97 13.29 -7.77
CA ASP A 59 11.54 12.98 -9.09
C ASP A 59 10.48 12.51 -10.11
N HIS A 60 9.23 12.35 -9.64
CA HIS A 60 8.10 11.85 -10.40
C HIS A 60 6.84 12.62 -10.05
N ALA A 61 6.93 13.96 -10.07
CA ALA A 61 5.74 14.79 -10.21
C ALA A 61 5.21 14.59 -11.63
N LYS A 62 4.69 13.39 -11.93
CA LYS A 62 3.88 13.16 -13.11
C LYS A 62 2.67 14.07 -12.94
N VAL A 63 2.73 15.19 -13.65
CA VAL A 63 1.59 16.06 -13.88
C VAL A 63 0.46 15.15 -14.32
N ALA A 64 -0.60 15.07 -13.51
CA ALA A 64 -1.78 14.31 -13.88
C ALA A 64 -2.18 14.70 -15.30
N PRO A 65 -2.60 13.74 -16.16
CA PRO A 65 -3.00 14.07 -17.52
C PRO A 65 -3.98 15.25 -17.50
N LYS A 66 -3.87 16.21 -18.44
CA LYS A 66 -4.66 17.46 -18.40
C LYS A 66 -6.18 17.23 -18.31
N PHE A 67 -6.67 16.09 -18.77
CA PHE A 67 -8.07 15.69 -18.71
C PHE A 67 -8.49 15.05 -17.38
N CYS A 68 -7.53 14.67 -16.53
CA CYS A 68 -7.79 14.00 -15.26
C CYS A 68 -7.91 15.04 -14.14
N ARG A 69 -9.11 15.16 -13.58
CA ARG A 69 -9.30 15.87 -12.31
C ARG A 69 -8.82 14.98 -11.17
N GLN A 70 -7.91 15.48 -10.34
CA GLN A 70 -7.56 14.84 -9.09
C GLN A 70 -8.66 15.10 -8.05
N TYR A 71 -9.14 14.03 -7.42
CA TYR A 71 -10.15 14.06 -6.36
C TYR A 71 -9.54 13.90 -4.96
N ALA A 72 -8.28 13.45 -4.87
CA ALA A 72 -7.53 13.32 -3.63
C ALA A 72 -6.02 13.48 -3.89
N GLN A 73 -5.25 13.57 -2.80
CA GLN A 73 -3.78 13.56 -2.82
C GLN A 73 -3.25 12.37 -2.00
N VAL A 74 -3.70 11.16 -2.34
CA VAL A 74 -3.38 9.93 -1.59
C VAL A 74 -1.88 9.64 -1.57
N GLY A 75 -1.13 10.10 -2.59
CA GLY A 75 0.32 10.00 -2.62
C GLY A 75 1.01 10.61 -1.39
N ASN A 76 0.47 11.71 -0.84
CA ASN A 76 1.02 12.32 0.39
C ASN A 76 0.88 11.40 1.60
N GLU A 77 -0.27 10.73 1.71
CA GLU A 77 -0.56 9.77 2.79
C GLU A 77 0.38 8.57 2.71
N ILE A 78 0.49 7.98 1.51
CA ILE A 78 1.40 6.85 1.23
C ILE A 78 2.83 7.22 1.62
N ASN A 79 3.32 8.37 1.16
CA ASN A 79 4.67 8.82 1.46
C ASN A 79 4.89 9.06 2.97
N ARG A 80 3.90 9.61 3.68
CA ARG A 80 3.98 9.81 5.13
C ARG A 80 4.07 8.47 5.86
N ALA A 81 3.18 7.53 5.54
CA ALA A 81 3.14 6.22 6.16
C ALA A 81 4.43 5.43 5.93
N LEU A 82 4.96 5.43 4.70
CA LEU A 82 6.20 4.73 4.36
C LEU A 82 7.42 5.35 5.04
N ARG A 83 7.48 6.69 5.18
CA ARG A 83 8.53 7.36 5.94
C ARG A 83 8.49 7.00 7.42
N LYS A 84 7.30 7.05 8.03
CA LYS A 84 7.11 6.64 9.42
C LYS A 84 7.54 5.19 9.66
N TYR A 85 7.10 4.27 8.80
CA TYR A 85 7.55 2.88 8.88
C TYR A 85 9.07 2.73 8.80
N LYS A 86 9.72 3.43 7.84
CA LYS A 86 11.19 3.45 7.74
C LYS A 86 11.84 3.95 9.03
N GLU A 87 11.33 5.03 9.60
CA GLU A 87 11.85 5.62 10.85
C GLU A 87 11.74 4.61 12.00
N GLU A 88 10.56 3.99 12.18
CA GLU A 88 10.30 3.00 13.24
C GLU A 88 11.16 1.73 13.08
N VAL A 89 11.44 1.29 11.85
CA VAL A 89 12.37 0.17 11.61
C VAL A 89 13.81 0.58 11.90
N THR A 90 14.20 1.79 11.49
CA THR A 90 15.59 2.28 11.62
C THR A 90 15.95 2.54 13.08
N ASN A 91 15.00 3.07 13.87
CA ASN A 91 15.20 3.35 15.29
C ASN A 91 14.91 2.14 16.20
N GLY A 92 14.40 1.03 15.64
CA GLY A 92 14.10 -0.20 16.36
C GLY A 92 12.80 -0.19 17.17
N SER A 93 11.93 0.81 17.01
CA SER A 93 10.61 0.83 17.66
C SER A 93 9.59 -0.07 16.97
N PHE A 94 9.83 -0.46 15.71
CA PHE A 94 9.06 -1.49 15.01
C PHE A 94 9.98 -2.61 14.51
N PRO A 95 9.58 -3.90 14.65
CA PRO A 95 8.38 -4.36 15.34
C PRO A 95 8.49 -4.20 16.86
N ASP A 96 7.37 -3.86 17.50
CA ASP A 96 7.26 -3.87 18.97
C ASP A 96 6.78 -5.25 19.48
N THR A 97 6.47 -5.33 20.78
CA THR A 97 5.96 -6.55 21.42
C THR A 97 4.59 -6.99 20.91
N LEU A 98 3.69 -6.05 20.60
CA LEU A 98 2.36 -6.32 20.05
C LEU A 98 2.45 -6.91 18.64
N HIS A 99 3.43 -6.45 17.87
CA HIS A 99 3.72 -6.92 16.52
C HIS A 99 4.72 -8.09 16.49
N SER A 100 5.10 -8.63 17.66
CA SER A 100 5.96 -9.80 17.84
C SER A 100 5.26 -10.90 18.67
N PRO A 101 4.16 -11.48 18.15
CA PRO A 101 3.27 -12.34 18.96
C PRO A 101 3.82 -13.75 19.19
N TYR A 102 4.75 -14.22 18.36
CA TYR A 102 5.29 -15.56 18.47
C TYR A 102 6.26 -15.65 19.65
N LYS A 103 6.06 -16.64 20.51
CA LYS A 103 6.87 -16.90 21.70
C LYS A 103 7.45 -18.31 21.63
N ILE A 104 8.59 -18.51 22.28
CA ILE A 104 9.21 -19.81 22.51
C ILE A 104 9.23 -20.05 24.02
N SER A 105 8.89 -21.26 24.46
CA SER A 105 9.00 -21.59 25.88
C SER A 105 10.46 -21.69 26.30
N ALA A 106 10.75 -21.52 27.60
CA ALA A 106 12.12 -21.63 28.11
C ALA A 106 12.77 -22.99 27.76
N ASN A 107 12.01 -24.09 27.92
CA ASN A 107 12.50 -25.44 27.62
C ASN A 107 12.84 -25.62 26.13
N GLU A 108 12.01 -25.09 25.23
CA GLU A 108 12.26 -25.16 23.78
C GLU A 108 13.43 -24.27 23.38
N LEU A 109 13.59 -23.11 24.02
CA LEU A 109 14.71 -22.21 23.80
C LEU A 109 16.04 -22.87 24.20
N ASP A 110 16.10 -23.50 25.36
CA ASP A 110 17.29 -24.23 25.83
C ASP A 110 17.65 -25.37 24.87
N GLY A 111 16.65 -26.14 24.43
CA GLY A 111 16.84 -27.19 23.42
C GLY A 111 17.41 -26.64 22.11
N PHE A 112 16.85 -25.53 21.63
CA PHE A 112 17.30 -24.87 20.40
C PHE A 112 18.74 -24.34 20.50
N VAL A 113 19.07 -23.66 21.61
CA VAL A 113 20.41 -23.12 21.87
C VAL A 113 21.45 -24.24 21.93
N ASN A 114 21.13 -25.35 22.61
CA ASN A 114 22.01 -26.52 22.68
C ASN A 114 22.29 -27.14 21.30
N GLU A 115 21.28 -27.22 20.43
CA GLU A 115 21.50 -27.72 19.07
C GLU A 115 22.35 -26.79 18.22
N LEU A 116 22.15 -25.47 18.32
CA LEU A 116 23.03 -24.51 17.64
C LEU A 116 24.49 -24.68 18.07
N GLN A 117 24.75 -24.91 19.36
CA GLN A 117 26.10 -25.15 19.87
C GLN A 117 26.71 -26.46 19.33
N LYS A 118 25.94 -27.55 19.29
CA LYS A 118 26.40 -28.83 18.73
C LYS A 118 26.76 -28.72 17.25
N LEU A 119 26.06 -27.87 16.50
CA LEU A 119 26.35 -27.55 15.11
C LEU A 119 27.52 -26.57 14.92
N GLY A 120 28.16 -26.11 16.00
CA GLY A 120 29.25 -25.14 15.94
C GLY A 120 28.80 -23.69 15.67
N LEU A 121 27.50 -23.38 15.81
CA LEU A 121 26.90 -22.07 15.54
C LEU A 121 26.82 -21.21 16.80
N SER A 122 27.94 -21.04 17.51
CA SER A 122 27.98 -20.36 18.81
C SER A 122 27.47 -18.91 18.79
N ASN A 123 27.70 -18.17 17.69
CA ASN A 123 27.18 -16.81 17.54
C ASN A 123 25.65 -16.78 17.44
N ALA A 124 25.06 -17.76 16.75
CA ALA A 124 23.60 -17.88 16.64
C ALA A 124 22.98 -18.26 17.99
N ALA A 125 23.62 -19.18 18.72
CA ALA A 125 23.21 -19.56 20.08
C ALA A 125 23.18 -18.34 21.02
N SER A 126 24.24 -17.53 21.01
CA SER A 126 24.30 -16.30 21.81
C SER A 126 23.22 -15.28 21.42
N ALA A 127 23.00 -15.07 20.12
CA ALA A 127 21.97 -14.15 19.63
C ALA A 127 20.55 -14.57 20.07
N ALA A 128 20.24 -15.86 20.06
CA ALA A 128 18.95 -16.39 20.50
C ALA A 128 18.69 -16.12 21.99
N CYS A 129 19.69 -16.35 22.87
CA CYS A 129 19.57 -16.04 24.29
C CYS A 129 19.35 -14.54 24.55
N VAL A 130 20.09 -13.67 23.83
CA VAL A 130 19.94 -12.21 23.97
C VAL A 130 18.55 -11.75 23.53
N ALA A 131 18.03 -12.31 22.42
CA ALA A 131 16.69 -11.97 21.93
C ALA A 131 15.59 -12.37 22.91
N ALA A 132 15.71 -13.55 23.55
CA ALA A 132 14.77 -14.00 24.57
C ALA A 132 14.77 -13.09 25.81
N GLY A 133 15.95 -12.68 26.30
CA GLY A 133 16.07 -11.78 27.44
C GLY A 133 15.52 -10.36 27.18
N LYS A 134 15.64 -9.85 25.95
CA LYS A 134 15.01 -8.57 25.56
C LYS A 134 13.48 -8.67 25.52
N ALA A 135 12.94 -9.79 25.04
CA ALA A 135 11.49 -10.01 24.96
C ALA A 135 10.82 -10.04 26.34
N GLU A 136 11.52 -10.50 27.39
CA GLU A 136 11.02 -10.47 28.77
C GLU A 136 11.03 -9.05 29.37
N ALA A 137 12.05 -8.25 29.08
CA ALA A 137 12.18 -6.89 29.58
C ALA A 137 11.10 -5.93 29.02
N ASP A 138 10.81 -6.02 27.72
CA ASP A 138 9.82 -5.16 27.06
C ASP A 138 8.38 -5.48 27.50
N ASN A 139 8.11 -6.73 27.89
CA ASN A 139 6.79 -7.14 28.39
C ASN A 139 6.48 -6.56 29.77
N ASN A 140 7.50 -6.22 30.56
CA ASN A 140 7.34 -5.65 31.90
C ASN A 140 7.03 -4.13 31.85
N HIS A 141 7.38 -3.44 30.77
CA HIS A 141 7.11 -2.00 30.61
C HIS A 141 5.63 -1.68 30.34
N TYR A 142 4.90 -2.59 29.69
CA TYR A 142 3.46 -2.48 29.48
C TYR A 142 2.63 -2.81 30.74
N ALA A 143 3.16 -3.63 31.66
CA ALA A 143 2.50 -3.91 32.93
C ALA A 143 2.40 -2.66 33.83
N SER A 144 3.32 -1.70 33.71
CA SER A 144 3.25 -0.42 34.44
C SER A 144 2.30 0.63 33.84
N VAL A 145 1.94 0.52 32.55
CA VAL A 145 1.00 1.47 31.89
C VAL A 145 -0.46 1.06 32.11
N ALA A 146 -0.73 -0.24 32.34
CA ALA A 146 -2.09 -0.74 32.60
C ALA A 146 -2.64 -0.45 34.02
N VAL A 147 -1.83 0.08 34.95
CA VAL A 147 -2.26 0.38 36.33
C VAL A 147 -2.65 1.87 36.54
N ALA A 148 -2.41 2.75 35.55
CA ALA A 148 -2.64 4.19 35.69
C ALA A 148 -3.97 4.71 35.08
N ALA A 149 -4.88 3.83 34.64
CA ALA A 149 -6.18 4.20 34.05
C ALA A 149 -7.40 3.75 34.87
N GLY A 150 -7.21 3.46 36.16
CA GLY A 150 -8.28 3.11 37.09
C GLY A 150 -8.19 3.93 38.38
N GLY A 151 -8.62 5.19 38.30
CA GLY A 151 -8.77 6.12 39.43
C GLY A 151 -9.77 7.20 39.08
#